data_AF-A0AAE4WIJ2-F1
#
_entry.id   AF-A0AAE4WIJ2-F1
#
_cell.length_a   1.000
_cell.length_b   1.000
_cell.length_c   1.000
_cell.angle_alpha   90.00
_cell.angle_beta   90.00
_cell.angle_gamma   90.00
#
_symmetry.space_group_name_H-M   'P 1'
#
loop_
_entity.id
_entity.type
_entity.pdbx_description
1 polymer ?
#
loop_
_entity_poly.entity_id
_entity_poly.type
_entity_poly.pdbx_seq_one_letter_code
_entity_poly.pdbx_strand_id
1 'polypeptide(L)'
;MTQNFLDNNRVIAWLARFDEADRANARLLLSLLKLVSADEFRQAMMELLERQATESELPLALFNETERGKRKGKPHRLFKETKVGKTLRAEDKVGPALVPRQRYIGEQIGSEGVTASILTQFQKLHKRDVLLSPGAQIIRERKVRRFVLATDFIGSGDRINDFLEAAWRVRSVRSWWSRREAAGLSFDVIAFSGTTDGIERVRNHPCQPTVHVAVVCPTIRSVFPPSKAAEIEAFCQKYVPKRLAEVALGYGQTGSLIAFSHSMPNNAPAIFWTKFKRSEPLFPSRVTVDVGSPFPLAIGSVAEKARLEAAVGLQSTSEPAQPITIETIVLAALQRGPRLPEAISGRLGLNLLDVNEALLKLRDLSWIDGHNQLTDRGRIVLHRLALPSAAKLLPKSRNGHYFPKSLRVPRDV
;
A
#
# COMPACT_ATOMS: atom_id res chain seq x y z
N MET A 1 2.65 22.63 -15.09
CA MET A 1 3.89 22.02 -14.56
C MET A 1 3.55 21.41 -13.21
N THR A 2 3.51 20.09 -13.09
CA THR A 2 3.25 19.40 -11.82
C THR A 2 4.47 19.61 -10.91
N GLN A 3 4.29 20.37 -9.83
CA GLN A 3 5.35 20.62 -8.85
C GLN A 3 5.73 19.28 -8.20
N ASN A 4 7.01 18.90 -8.28
CA ASN A 4 7.52 17.70 -7.63
C ASN A 4 7.32 17.83 -6.10
N PHE A 5 6.89 16.75 -5.43
CA PHE A 5 6.65 16.73 -3.99
C PHE A 5 7.86 17.23 -3.19
N LEU A 6 9.08 16.86 -3.61
CA LEU A 6 10.32 17.27 -2.94
C LEU A 6 10.64 18.77 -3.08
N ASP A 7 10.03 19.45 -4.07
CA ASP A 7 10.23 20.87 -4.36
C ASP A 7 9.12 21.75 -3.74
N ASN A 8 8.25 21.16 -2.92
CA ASN A 8 7.24 21.89 -2.18
C ASN A 8 7.91 22.73 -1.07
N ASN A 9 7.54 24.01 -0.94
CA ASN A 9 8.10 24.93 0.06
C ASN A 9 8.01 24.38 1.50
N ARG A 10 6.93 23.68 1.83
CA ARG A 10 6.74 23.05 3.14
C ARG A 10 7.67 21.86 3.36
N VAL A 11 7.92 21.08 2.31
CA VAL A 11 8.92 20.00 2.33
C VAL A 11 10.32 20.56 2.50
N ILE A 12 10.66 21.63 1.77
CA ILE A 12 11.96 22.31 1.90
C ILE A 12 12.14 22.86 3.33
N ALA A 13 11.13 23.52 3.88
CA ALA A 13 11.15 24.02 5.25
C ALA A 13 11.28 22.88 6.28
N TRP A 14 10.59 21.77 6.07
CA TRP A 14 10.70 20.59 6.92
C TRP A 14 12.10 19.94 6.84
N LEU A 15 12.72 19.89 5.65
CA LEU A 15 14.09 19.38 5.48
C LEU A 15 15.13 20.28 6.15
N ALA A 16 14.95 21.60 6.08
CA ALA A 16 15.88 22.58 6.65
C ALA A 16 16.03 22.46 8.19
N ARG A 17 15.04 21.86 8.87
CA ARG A 17 15.03 21.68 10.33
C ARG A 17 16.04 20.66 10.84
N PHE A 18 16.55 19.78 9.98
CA PHE A 18 17.50 18.74 10.34
C PHE A 18 18.94 19.23 10.20
N ASP A 19 19.83 18.61 10.97
CA ASP A 19 21.26 18.86 10.92
C ASP A 19 21.76 18.49 9.51
N GLU A 20 22.81 19.18 9.03
CA GLU A 20 23.31 19.00 7.67
C GLU A 20 23.65 17.54 7.34
N ALA A 21 24.25 16.82 8.30
CA ALA A 21 24.57 15.39 8.17
C ALA A 21 23.33 14.48 8.02
N ASP A 22 22.18 14.90 8.54
CA ASP A 22 20.95 14.10 8.56
C ASP A 22 19.96 14.46 7.44
N ARG A 23 20.16 15.59 6.76
CA ARG A 23 19.28 16.04 5.65
C ARG A 23 19.24 15.03 4.51
N ALA A 24 20.33 14.32 4.25
CA ALA A 24 20.37 13.27 3.25
C ALA A 24 19.42 12.12 3.59
N ASN A 25 19.39 11.68 4.85
CA ASN A 25 18.49 10.62 5.33
C ASN A 25 17.04 11.09 5.32
N ALA A 26 16.76 12.34 5.71
CA ALA A 26 15.43 12.92 5.64
C ALA A 26 14.89 12.97 4.20
N ARG A 27 15.72 13.41 3.24
CA ARG A 27 15.35 13.48 1.82
C ARG A 27 15.11 12.10 1.23
N LEU A 28 15.97 11.13 1.55
CA LEU A 28 15.82 9.74 1.12
C LEU A 28 14.53 9.11 1.67
N LEU A 29 14.18 9.38 2.92
CA LEU A 29 12.94 8.88 3.52
C LEU A 29 11.70 9.43 2.81
N LEU A 30 11.72 10.71 2.45
CA LEU A 30 10.63 11.36 1.71
C LEU A 30 10.49 10.84 0.27
N SER A 31 11.60 10.57 -0.43
CA SER A 31 11.55 10.07 -1.80
C SER A 31 10.95 8.66 -1.90
N LEU A 32 10.90 7.93 -0.78
CA LEU A 32 10.36 6.58 -0.67
C LEU A 32 8.96 6.53 -0.06
N LEU A 33 8.40 7.69 0.32
CA LEU A 33 7.04 7.79 0.84
C LEU A 33 6.04 7.53 -0.29
N LYS A 34 5.21 6.49 -0.15
CA LYS A 34 4.09 6.24 -1.07
C LYS A 34 2.98 7.24 -0.79
N LEU A 35 2.82 8.21 -1.68
CA LEU A 35 1.70 9.14 -1.66
C LEU A 35 0.53 8.56 -2.46
N VAL A 36 -0.64 8.47 -1.85
CA VAL A 36 -1.85 7.86 -2.43
C VAL A 36 -2.92 8.93 -2.61
N SER A 37 -3.33 9.18 -3.84
CA SER A 37 -4.40 10.13 -4.15
C SER A 37 -5.78 9.54 -3.82
N ALA A 38 -6.79 10.41 -3.71
CA ALA A 38 -8.17 9.97 -3.46
C ALA A 38 -8.70 9.08 -4.60
N ASP A 39 -8.33 9.40 -5.84
CA ASP A 39 -8.73 8.63 -7.02
C ASP A 39 -8.02 7.28 -7.08
N GLU A 40 -6.71 7.24 -6.81
CA GLU A 40 -5.95 5.97 -6.74
C GLU A 40 -6.55 5.05 -5.67
N PHE A 41 -6.81 5.59 -4.48
CA PHE A 41 -7.43 4.86 -3.39
C PHE A 41 -8.80 4.31 -3.79
N ARG A 42 -9.67 5.18 -4.33
CA ARG A 42 -11.03 4.80 -4.73
C ARG A 42 -11.03 3.74 -5.82
N GLN A 43 -10.24 3.93 -6.87
CA GLN A 43 -10.17 2.99 -7.98
C GLN A 43 -9.69 1.62 -7.51
N ALA A 44 -8.58 1.55 -6.76
CA ALA A 44 -8.03 0.30 -6.28
C ALA A 44 -9.00 -0.43 -5.33
N MET A 45 -9.68 0.29 -4.43
CA MET A 45 -10.69 -0.32 -3.55
C MET A 45 -11.89 -0.87 -4.32
N MET A 46 -12.37 -0.15 -5.35
CA MET A 46 -13.45 -0.62 -6.22
C MET A 46 -13.02 -1.88 -6.98
N GLU A 47 -11.83 -1.90 -7.57
CA GLU A 47 -11.31 -3.09 -8.28
C GLU A 47 -11.19 -4.32 -7.37
N LEU A 48 -10.72 -4.15 -6.12
CA LEU A 48 -10.68 -5.24 -5.15
C LEU A 48 -12.09 -5.75 -4.80
N LEU A 49 -13.05 -4.85 -4.60
CA LEU A 49 -14.44 -5.22 -4.31
C LEU A 49 -15.11 -5.94 -5.49
N GLU A 50 -14.89 -5.49 -6.73
CA GLU A 50 -15.41 -6.14 -7.95
C GLU A 50 -14.90 -7.59 -8.09
N ARG A 51 -13.63 -7.83 -7.78
CA ARG A 51 -13.07 -9.19 -7.77
C ARG A 51 -13.77 -10.09 -6.76
N GLN A 52 -14.09 -9.56 -5.58
CA GLN A 52 -14.83 -10.34 -4.59
C GLN A 52 -16.28 -10.59 -5.03
N ALA A 53 -16.94 -9.61 -5.67
CA ALA A 53 -18.31 -9.81 -6.13
C ALA A 53 -18.42 -10.83 -7.28
N THR A 54 -17.40 -10.93 -8.14
CA THR A 54 -17.40 -11.83 -9.31
C THR A 54 -17.01 -13.28 -8.99
N GLU A 55 -16.40 -13.54 -7.84
CA GLU A 55 -15.93 -14.87 -7.45
C GLU A 55 -17.07 -15.82 -7.04
N SER A 56 -18.27 -15.32 -6.72
CA SER A 56 -19.41 -16.16 -6.35
C SER A 56 -20.75 -15.49 -6.66
N GLU A 57 -21.73 -16.28 -7.12
CA GLU A 57 -23.13 -15.84 -7.27
C GLU A 57 -23.85 -15.67 -5.91
N LEU A 58 -23.22 -16.03 -4.79
CA LEU A 58 -23.83 -15.92 -3.47
C LEU A 58 -23.71 -14.50 -2.90
N PRO A 59 -24.72 -14.03 -2.12
CA PRO A 59 -24.68 -12.69 -1.57
C PRO A 59 -23.49 -12.42 -0.64
N LEU A 60 -22.90 -11.26 -0.84
CA LEU A 60 -21.75 -10.71 -0.12
C LEU A 60 -22.23 -9.78 1.00
N ALA A 61 -21.72 -9.94 2.23
CA ALA A 61 -21.92 -8.95 3.28
C ALA A 61 -20.68 -8.07 3.43
N LEU A 62 -20.84 -6.77 3.20
CA LEU A 62 -19.79 -5.77 3.37
C LEU A 62 -19.88 -5.11 4.74
N PHE A 63 -18.76 -5.04 5.44
CA PHE A 63 -18.60 -4.34 6.70
C PHE A 63 -17.48 -3.32 6.58
N ASN A 64 -17.64 -2.17 7.23
CA ASN A 64 -16.58 -1.19 7.35
C ASN A 64 -15.82 -1.39 8.67
N GLU A 65 -14.49 -1.34 8.61
CA GLU A 65 -13.66 -1.34 9.81
C GLU A 65 -13.99 -0.11 10.65
N THR A 66 -14.34 -0.35 11.91
CA THR A 66 -14.64 0.68 12.89
C THR A 66 -14.14 0.25 14.25
N GLU A 67 -13.75 1.23 15.07
CA GLU A 67 -13.25 0.96 16.41
C GLU A 67 -14.30 0.23 17.27
N ARG A 68 -13.85 -0.86 17.91
CA ARG A 68 -14.71 -1.71 18.73
C ARG A 68 -14.51 -1.39 20.20
N GLY A 69 -15.58 -0.96 20.87
CA GLY A 69 -15.58 -0.85 22.32
C GLY A 69 -15.19 -2.17 22.98
N LYS A 70 -14.39 -2.09 24.05
CA LYS A 70 -13.86 -3.25 24.76
C LYS A 70 -14.33 -3.27 26.21
N ARG A 71 -14.52 -4.46 26.75
CA ARG A 71 -14.70 -4.70 28.20
C ARG A 71 -13.67 -5.72 28.66
N LYS A 72 -12.85 -5.34 29.64
CA LYS A 72 -11.73 -6.16 30.15
C LYS A 72 -10.82 -6.65 29.01
N GLY A 73 -10.43 -5.74 28.12
CA GLY A 73 -9.58 -6.02 26.96
C GLY A 73 -10.25 -6.77 25.80
N LYS A 74 -11.51 -7.22 25.93
CA LYS A 74 -12.19 -8.00 24.87
C LYS A 74 -13.25 -7.16 24.14
N PRO A 75 -13.29 -7.16 22.80
CA PRO A 75 -14.22 -6.34 22.01
C PRO A 75 -15.66 -6.81 22.15
N HIS A 76 -16.64 -5.92 22.27
CA HIS A 76 -18.06 -6.30 22.35
C HIS A 76 -18.47 -7.15 21.14
N ARG A 77 -19.31 -8.17 21.37
CA ARG A 77 -19.84 -9.05 20.32
C ARG A 77 -20.46 -8.21 19.20
N LEU A 78 -20.22 -8.62 17.95
CA LEU A 78 -20.72 -7.90 16.78
C LEU A 78 -22.24 -7.93 16.70
N PHE A 79 -22.83 -9.06 17.07
CA PHE A 79 -24.27 -9.29 17.12
C PHE A 79 -24.70 -9.68 18.53
N LYS A 80 -25.87 -9.20 18.95
CA LYS A 80 -26.60 -9.61 20.14
C LYS A 80 -27.09 -11.03 19.96
N GLU A 81 -26.95 -11.81 21.02
CA GLU A 81 -27.46 -13.18 21.08
C GLU A 81 -28.63 -13.25 22.07
N THR A 82 -29.72 -13.86 21.63
CA THR A 82 -30.91 -14.16 22.42
C THR A 82 -31.01 -15.68 22.61
N LYS A 83 -31.64 -16.12 23.70
CA LYS A 83 -31.87 -17.54 23.96
C LYS A 83 -33.14 -17.97 23.23
N VAL A 84 -33.00 -18.90 22.30
CA VAL A 84 -34.10 -19.51 21.55
C VAL A 84 -34.10 -21.00 21.90
N GLY A 85 -35.02 -21.39 22.79
CA GLY A 85 -35.03 -22.72 23.39
C GLY A 85 -33.76 -23.00 24.21
N LYS A 86 -33.01 -24.06 23.86
CA LYS A 86 -31.75 -24.44 24.51
C LYS A 86 -30.50 -23.79 23.88
N THR A 87 -30.66 -23.07 22.78
CA THR A 87 -29.55 -22.51 21.99
C THR A 87 -29.52 -20.99 22.04
N LEU A 88 -28.32 -20.41 22.06
CA LEU A 88 -28.13 -18.97 21.89
C LEU A 88 -27.98 -18.67 20.39
N ARG A 89 -28.75 -17.71 19.90
CA ARG A 89 -28.84 -17.37 18.48
C ARG A 89 -28.71 -15.87 18.29
N ALA A 90 -27.98 -15.47 17.25
CA ALA A 90 -27.94 -14.07 16.84
C ALA A 90 -29.18 -13.72 15.99
N GLU A 91 -29.88 -12.67 16.39
CA GLU A 91 -31.20 -12.29 15.85
C GLU A 91 -31.32 -10.82 15.45
N ASP A 92 -30.21 -10.08 15.43
CA ASP A 92 -30.27 -8.67 15.02
C ASP A 92 -30.68 -8.53 13.56
N LYS A 93 -31.64 -7.63 13.32
CA LYS A 93 -32.03 -7.20 11.96
C LYS A 93 -31.01 -6.22 11.36
N VAL A 94 -30.38 -5.40 12.21
CA VAL A 94 -29.45 -4.36 11.81
C VAL A 94 -28.04 -4.74 12.25
N GLY A 95 -27.06 -4.63 11.34
CA GLY A 95 -25.66 -4.88 11.65
C GLY A 95 -24.98 -3.68 12.32
N PRO A 96 -23.65 -3.73 12.48
CA PRO A 96 -22.89 -2.59 12.98
C PRO A 96 -23.01 -1.39 12.04
N ALA A 97 -23.04 -0.17 12.60
CA ALA A 97 -23.01 1.04 11.80
C ALA A 97 -21.72 1.11 10.96
N LEU A 98 -21.83 1.62 9.73
CA LEU A 98 -20.67 1.79 8.85
C LEU A 98 -19.69 2.82 9.38
N VAL A 99 -20.18 3.84 10.06
CA VAL A 99 -19.37 4.86 10.71
C VAL A 99 -19.77 4.87 12.19
N PRO A 100 -18.81 5.03 13.13
CA PRO A 100 -19.13 5.12 14.55
C PRO A 100 -20.16 6.22 14.80
N ARG A 101 -21.12 5.94 15.69
CA ARG A 101 -22.00 7.00 16.19
C ARG A 101 -21.16 7.94 17.05
N GLN A 102 -21.14 9.21 16.67
CA GLN A 102 -20.51 10.27 17.47
C GLN A 102 -21.18 10.31 18.85
N ARG A 103 -20.38 10.17 19.90
CA ARG A 103 -20.85 10.18 21.30
C ARG A 103 -20.77 11.57 21.91
N TYR A 104 -19.89 12.41 21.39
CA TYR A 104 -19.64 13.76 21.88
C TYR A 104 -19.48 14.74 20.73
N ILE A 105 -19.82 16.00 20.97
CA ILE A 105 -19.63 17.10 20.01
C ILE A 105 -18.12 17.23 19.73
N GLY A 106 -17.75 17.23 18.44
CA GLY A 106 -16.36 17.37 18.00
C GLY A 106 -15.61 16.05 17.75
N GLU A 107 -16.25 14.89 17.92
CA GLU A 107 -15.67 13.60 17.51
C GLU A 107 -15.49 13.55 15.98
N GLN A 108 -14.24 13.42 15.53
CA GLN A 108 -13.91 13.42 14.11
C GLN A 108 -13.97 12.01 13.54
N ILE A 109 -14.54 11.90 12.34
CA ILE A 109 -14.55 10.67 11.56
C ILE A 109 -13.24 10.62 10.75
N GLY A 110 -12.50 9.52 10.91
CA GLY A 110 -11.26 9.26 10.20
C GLY A 110 -11.48 8.63 8.83
N SER A 111 -10.57 7.72 8.46
CA SER A 111 -10.60 7.01 7.18
C SER A 111 -11.84 6.13 7.01
N GLU A 112 -12.48 5.73 8.10
CA GLU A 112 -13.72 4.96 8.07
C GLU A 112 -14.85 5.70 7.32
N GLY A 113 -14.87 7.04 7.33
CA GLY A 113 -15.84 7.82 6.56
C GLY A 113 -15.62 7.71 5.04
N VAL A 114 -14.35 7.75 4.62
CA VAL A 114 -13.97 7.61 3.20
C VAL A 114 -14.30 6.19 2.71
N THR A 115 -13.91 5.17 3.47
CA THR A 115 -14.20 3.77 3.16
C THR A 115 -15.71 3.52 3.14
N ALA A 116 -16.48 4.05 4.11
CA ALA A 116 -17.93 3.92 4.13
C ALA A 116 -18.61 4.50 2.88
N SER A 117 -18.11 5.63 2.37
CA SER A 117 -18.60 6.23 1.12
C SER A 117 -18.38 5.30 -0.07
N ILE A 118 -17.19 4.69 -0.19
CA ILE A 118 -16.87 3.72 -1.26
C ILE A 118 -17.79 2.50 -1.17
N LEU A 119 -17.91 1.88 0.01
CA LEU A 119 -18.77 0.72 0.21
C LEU A 119 -20.25 1.02 -0.11
N THR A 120 -20.71 2.23 0.22
CA THR A 120 -22.07 2.68 -0.11
C THR A 120 -22.27 2.81 -1.62
N GLN A 121 -21.30 3.36 -2.35
CA GLN A 121 -21.36 3.47 -3.81
C GLN A 121 -21.33 2.09 -4.46
N PHE A 122 -20.43 1.22 -4.01
CA PHE A 122 -20.33 -0.15 -4.50
C PHE A 122 -21.64 -0.93 -4.30
N GLN A 123 -22.24 -0.86 -3.10
CA GLN A 123 -23.52 -1.52 -2.86
C GLN A 123 -24.65 -0.96 -3.74
N LYS A 124 -24.65 0.33 -4.06
CA LYS A 124 -25.64 0.93 -4.98
C LYS A 124 -25.54 0.38 -6.40
N LEU A 125 -24.35 0.01 -6.85
CA LEU A 125 -24.12 -0.62 -8.15
C LEU A 125 -24.53 -2.10 -8.13
N HIS A 126 -24.36 -2.78 -6.98
CA HIS A 126 -24.55 -4.22 -6.83
C HIS A 126 -25.71 -4.61 -5.89
N LYS A 127 -26.84 -3.89 -5.94
CA LYS A 127 -27.94 -4.00 -4.95
C LYS A 127 -28.51 -5.40 -4.74
N ARG A 128 -28.42 -6.27 -5.75
CA ARG A 128 -29.02 -7.62 -5.70
C ARG A 128 -28.19 -8.55 -4.83
N ASP A 129 -26.87 -8.44 -4.96
CA ASP A 129 -25.92 -9.44 -4.47
C ASP A 129 -25.07 -8.91 -3.31
N VAL A 130 -25.06 -7.60 -3.07
CA VAL A 130 -24.28 -6.97 -2.01
C VAL A 130 -25.19 -6.39 -0.92
N LEU A 131 -24.95 -6.84 0.31
CA LEU A 131 -25.61 -6.36 1.52
C LEU A 131 -24.62 -5.56 2.35
N LEU A 132 -24.97 -4.31 2.66
CA LEU A 132 -24.12 -3.41 3.42
C LEU A 132 -24.47 -3.46 4.91
N SER A 133 -23.51 -3.84 5.74
CA SER A 133 -23.62 -4.07 7.19
C SER A 133 -24.90 -4.81 7.62
N PRO A 134 -25.22 -5.98 7.05
CA PRO A 134 -26.42 -6.72 7.43
C PRO A 134 -26.34 -7.23 8.87
N GLY A 135 -27.49 -7.31 9.53
CA GLY A 135 -27.62 -7.99 10.82
C GLY A 135 -27.58 -9.51 10.68
N ALA A 136 -27.36 -10.23 11.78
CA ALA A 136 -27.28 -11.68 11.81
C ALA A 136 -28.54 -12.39 11.27
N GLN A 137 -29.73 -11.78 11.42
CA GLN A 137 -30.96 -12.30 10.84
C GLN A 137 -30.92 -12.26 9.31
N ILE A 138 -30.52 -11.13 8.72
CA ILE A 138 -30.44 -10.94 7.27
C ILE A 138 -29.38 -11.87 6.66
N ILE A 139 -28.20 -11.97 7.29
CA ILE A 139 -27.12 -12.89 6.87
C ILE A 139 -27.67 -14.31 6.68
N ARG A 140 -28.51 -14.75 7.61
CA ARG A 140 -29.10 -16.08 7.59
C ARG A 140 -30.21 -16.24 6.55
N GLU A 141 -31.15 -15.29 6.49
CA GLU A 141 -32.29 -15.33 5.55
C GLU A 141 -31.84 -15.27 4.09
N ARG A 142 -30.85 -14.41 3.80
CA ARG A 142 -30.28 -14.23 2.47
C ARG A 142 -29.15 -15.21 2.17
N LYS A 143 -28.86 -16.14 3.09
CA LYS A 143 -27.81 -17.16 2.97
C LYS A 143 -26.45 -16.56 2.57
N VAL A 144 -26.09 -15.41 3.15
CA VAL A 144 -24.78 -14.78 2.94
C VAL A 144 -23.68 -15.74 3.36
N ARG A 145 -22.75 -16.02 2.46
CA ARG A 145 -21.60 -16.91 2.69
C ARG A 145 -20.26 -16.22 2.74
N ARG A 146 -20.24 -14.91 2.52
CA ARG A 146 -19.01 -14.14 2.52
C ARG A 146 -19.14 -12.93 3.41
N PHE A 147 -18.29 -12.89 4.44
CA PHE A 147 -18.13 -11.75 5.32
C PHE A 147 -16.90 -10.97 4.88
N VAL A 148 -17.10 -9.78 4.32
CA VAL A 148 -15.99 -8.95 3.83
C VAL A 148 -15.86 -7.72 4.69
N LEU A 149 -14.70 -7.56 5.32
CA LEU A 149 -14.35 -6.38 6.10
C LEU A 149 -13.42 -5.49 5.29
N ALA A 150 -13.81 -4.24 5.06
CA ALA A 150 -13.01 -3.28 4.33
C ALA A 150 -12.37 -2.22 5.25
N THR A 151 -11.13 -1.84 4.95
CA THR A 151 -10.40 -0.76 5.61
C THR A 151 -9.50 -0.04 4.60
N ASP A 152 -8.98 1.14 4.95
CA ASP A 152 -7.96 1.79 4.12
C ASP A 152 -6.56 1.21 4.36
N PHE A 153 -6.21 0.91 5.61
CA PHE A 153 -4.84 0.55 5.97
C PHE A 153 -4.72 -0.52 7.08
N ILE A 154 -3.98 -1.59 6.80
CA ILE A 154 -3.58 -2.60 7.79
C ILE A 154 -2.20 -2.25 8.36
N GLY A 155 -2.18 -1.41 9.40
CA GLY A 155 -0.95 -1.08 10.14
C GLY A 155 -0.43 -2.26 10.96
N SER A 156 -0.76 -2.28 12.25
CA SER A 156 -0.48 -3.42 13.15
C SER A 156 -1.51 -4.55 13.04
N GLY A 157 -2.65 -4.29 12.41
CA GLY A 157 -3.79 -5.21 12.32
C GLY A 157 -4.69 -5.28 13.57
N ASP A 158 -4.44 -4.48 14.61
CA ASP A 158 -5.20 -4.58 15.88
C ASP A 158 -6.70 -4.33 15.70
N ARG A 159 -7.08 -3.25 14.99
CA ARG A 159 -8.49 -2.90 14.78
C ARG A 159 -9.26 -3.97 14.00
N ILE A 160 -8.64 -4.50 12.96
CA ILE A 160 -9.21 -5.58 12.15
C ILE A 160 -9.39 -6.83 13.00
N ASN A 161 -8.37 -7.22 13.77
CA ASN A 161 -8.47 -8.35 14.68
C ASN A 161 -9.54 -8.14 15.75
N ASP A 162 -9.69 -6.94 16.30
CA ASP A 162 -10.77 -6.64 17.25
C ASP A 162 -12.15 -6.77 16.60
N PHE A 163 -12.29 -6.38 15.34
CA PHE A 163 -13.53 -6.50 14.58
C PHE A 163 -13.85 -7.96 14.26
N LEU A 164 -12.88 -8.72 13.78
CA LEU A 164 -13.01 -10.15 13.52
C LEU A 164 -13.30 -10.91 14.82
N GLU A 165 -12.64 -10.58 15.93
CA GLU A 165 -12.89 -11.17 17.24
C GLU A 165 -14.30 -10.80 17.73
N ALA A 166 -14.77 -9.57 17.52
CA ALA A 166 -16.16 -9.20 17.82
C ALA A 166 -17.16 -10.12 17.10
N ALA A 167 -16.93 -10.42 15.83
CA ALA A 167 -17.75 -11.37 15.06
C ALA A 167 -17.57 -12.80 15.58
N TRP A 168 -16.33 -13.22 15.77
CA TRP A 168 -15.93 -14.56 16.17
C TRP A 168 -16.46 -14.95 17.54
N ARG A 169 -16.67 -13.99 18.44
CA ARG A 169 -17.27 -14.21 19.76
C ARG A 169 -18.75 -14.61 19.71
N VAL A 170 -19.43 -14.41 18.58
CA VAL A 170 -20.83 -14.80 18.35
C VAL A 170 -20.90 -16.29 17.97
N ARG A 171 -21.70 -17.09 18.69
CA ARG A 171 -21.80 -18.54 18.47
C ARG A 171 -22.36 -18.88 17.10
N SER A 172 -23.38 -18.14 16.64
CA SER A 172 -23.95 -18.34 15.30
C SER A 172 -22.91 -18.15 14.20
N VAL A 173 -22.03 -17.15 14.33
CA VAL A 173 -20.94 -16.89 13.38
C VAL A 173 -19.97 -18.07 13.32
N ARG A 174 -19.51 -18.57 14.47
CA ARG A 174 -18.64 -19.76 14.51
C ARG A 174 -19.30 -21.00 13.91
N SER A 175 -20.60 -21.18 14.16
CA SER A 175 -21.38 -22.29 13.58
C SER A 175 -21.53 -22.17 12.07
N TRP A 176 -21.61 -20.97 11.51
CA TRP A 176 -21.64 -20.78 10.06
C TRP A 176 -20.27 -21.03 9.44
N TRP A 177 -19.21 -20.56 10.09
CA TRP A 177 -17.83 -20.77 9.66
C TRP A 177 -17.39 -22.23 9.72
N SER A 178 -17.85 -23.02 10.70
CA SER A 178 -17.47 -24.43 10.84
C SER A 178 -17.89 -25.30 9.65
N ARG A 179 -18.76 -24.80 8.76
CA ARG A 179 -19.20 -25.48 7.52
C ARG A 179 -18.58 -24.89 6.24
N ARG A 180 -17.55 -24.04 6.35
CA ARG A 180 -17.00 -23.23 5.23
C ARG A 180 -16.57 -24.05 4.01
N GLU A 181 -16.10 -25.28 4.20
CA GLU A 181 -15.66 -26.16 3.11
C GLU A 181 -16.80 -26.61 2.17
N ALA A 182 -18.05 -26.57 2.62
CA ALA A 182 -19.20 -26.98 1.81
C ALA A 182 -20.13 -25.82 1.46
N ALA A 183 -20.64 -25.11 2.48
CA ALA A 183 -21.64 -24.06 2.30
C ALA A 183 -21.64 -23.05 3.46
N GLY A 184 -20.52 -22.93 4.17
CA GLY A 184 -20.39 -22.09 5.36
C GLY A 184 -19.99 -20.65 5.04
N LEU A 185 -19.72 -19.89 6.10
CA LEU A 185 -19.28 -18.51 6.00
C LEU A 185 -17.75 -18.46 5.86
N SER A 186 -17.23 -17.77 4.84
CA SER A 186 -15.84 -17.35 4.74
C SER A 186 -15.65 -15.91 5.23
N PHE A 187 -14.42 -15.57 5.60
CA PHE A 187 -14.02 -14.22 5.96
C PHE A 187 -13.01 -13.70 4.95
N ASP A 188 -13.26 -12.52 4.41
CA ASP A 188 -12.33 -11.77 3.59
C ASP A 188 -12.06 -10.41 4.26
N VAL A 189 -10.83 -9.94 4.14
CA VAL A 189 -10.43 -8.58 4.52
C VAL A 189 -9.89 -7.89 3.28
N ILE A 190 -10.46 -6.76 2.92
CA ILE A 190 -10.00 -5.90 1.83
C ILE A 190 -9.36 -4.66 2.44
N ALA A 191 -8.15 -4.35 2.02
CA ALA A 191 -7.53 -3.07 2.32
C ALA A 191 -6.86 -2.48 1.10
N PHE A 192 -6.72 -1.16 1.05
CA PHE A 192 -5.88 -0.57 0.00
C PHE A 192 -4.43 -1.00 0.22
N SER A 193 -3.93 -0.86 1.46
CA SER A 193 -2.58 -1.26 1.79
C SER A 193 -2.46 -1.88 3.17
N GLY A 194 -1.43 -2.69 3.37
CA GLY A 194 -1.12 -3.30 4.65
C GLY A 194 0.36 -3.60 4.80
N THR A 195 0.87 -3.51 6.02
CA THR A 195 2.25 -3.95 6.30
C THR A 195 2.31 -5.47 6.31
N THR A 196 3.45 -6.06 5.97
CA THR A 196 3.60 -7.53 5.94
C THR A 196 3.21 -8.14 7.30
N ASP A 197 3.74 -7.60 8.40
CA ASP A 197 3.45 -8.10 9.74
C ASP A 197 1.97 -7.93 10.12
N GLY A 198 1.36 -6.80 9.75
CA GLY A 198 -0.06 -6.54 9.98
C GLY A 198 -0.96 -7.49 9.19
N ILE A 199 -0.65 -7.74 7.93
CA ILE A 199 -1.36 -8.68 7.06
C ILE A 199 -1.27 -10.10 7.63
N GLU A 200 -0.06 -10.57 7.95
CA GLU A 200 0.15 -11.91 8.51
C GLU A 200 -0.56 -12.08 9.85
N ARG A 201 -0.54 -11.04 10.69
CA ARG A 201 -1.28 -11.08 11.96
C ARG A 201 -2.78 -11.23 11.76
N VAL A 202 -3.36 -10.57 10.75
CA VAL A 202 -4.78 -10.73 10.41
C VAL A 202 -5.07 -12.12 9.85
N ARG A 203 -4.23 -12.64 8.95
CA ARG A 203 -4.35 -14.00 8.40
C ARG A 203 -4.34 -15.07 9.48
N ASN A 204 -3.54 -14.88 10.52
CA ASN A 204 -3.43 -15.78 11.67
C ASN A 204 -4.60 -15.69 12.67
N HIS A 205 -5.60 -14.85 12.43
CA HIS A 205 -6.79 -14.79 13.28
C HIS A 205 -7.54 -16.15 13.25
N PRO A 206 -8.17 -16.60 14.36
CA PRO A 206 -8.87 -17.90 14.41
C PRO A 206 -9.96 -18.14 13.36
N CYS A 207 -10.54 -17.07 12.80
CA CYS A 207 -11.52 -17.18 11.71
C CYS A 207 -10.89 -17.39 10.33
N GLN A 208 -9.56 -17.44 10.23
CA GLN A 208 -8.78 -17.68 9.00
C GLN A 208 -9.22 -16.79 7.83
N PRO A 209 -9.17 -15.45 7.97
CA PRO A 209 -9.57 -14.56 6.89
C PRO A 209 -8.58 -14.62 5.73
N THR A 210 -9.09 -14.59 4.50
CA THR A 210 -8.27 -14.25 3.34
C THR A 210 -8.08 -12.74 3.29
N VAL A 211 -6.83 -12.27 3.13
CA VAL A 211 -6.51 -10.84 3.13
C VAL A 211 -6.09 -10.42 1.72
N HIS A 212 -6.82 -9.47 1.17
CA HIS A 212 -6.62 -8.90 -0.16
C HIS A 212 -6.17 -7.44 -0.01
N VAL A 213 -5.00 -7.11 -0.56
CA VAL A 213 -4.48 -5.74 -0.59
C VAL A 213 -4.16 -5.31 -2.01
N ALA A 214 -4.29 -4.02 -2.31
CA ALA A 214 -3.85 -3.48 -3.59
C ALA A 214 -2.32 -3.28 -3.60
N VAL A 215 -1.76 -2.79 -2.49
CA VAL A 215 -0.34 -2.49 -2.34
C VAL A 215 0.16 -3.00 -0.99
N VAL A 216 1.29 -3.73 -0.96
CA VAL A 216 1.97 -3.99 0.32
C VAL A 216 2.70 -2.72 0.75
N CYS A 217 2.44 -2.28 1.98
CA CYS A 217 2.94 -1.02 2.49
C CYS A 217 4.46 -1.04 2.58
N PRO A 218 5.16 -0.08 1.95
CA PRO A 218 6.56 0.12 2.22
C PRO A 218 6.78 0.52 3.67
N THR A 219 7.74 -0.10 4.30
CA THR A 219 8.29 0.24 5.62
C THR A 219 9.79 0.48 5.50
N ILE A 220 10.37 1.18 6.47
CA ILE A 220 11.83 1.39 6.54
C ILE A 220 12.58 0.05 6.39
N ARG A 221 12.15 -0.99 7.12
CA ARG A 221 12.76 -2.32 7.09
C ARG A 221 12.54 -3.08 5.79
N SER A 222 11.41 -2.86 5.13
CA SER A 222 11.16 -3.48 3.83
C SER A 222 12.05 -2.83 2.77
N VAL A 223 12.11 -1.49 2.70
CA VAL A 223 12.74 -0.75 1.61
C VAL A 223 14.27 -0.79 1.69
N PHE A 224 14.83 -0.68 2.90
CA PHE A 224 16.28 -0.64 3.09
C PHE A 224 16.88 -2.00 3.47
N PRO A 225 18.16 -2.25 3.14
CA PRO A 225 18.94 -3.31 3.77
C PRO A 225 19.05 -3.10 5.30
N PRO A 226 19.30 -4.15 6.10
CA PRO A 226 19.27 -4.07 7.56
C PRO A 226 20.14 -2.96 8.18
N SER A 227 21.36 -2.77 7.68
CA SER A 227 22.28 -1.72 8.18
C SER A 227 21.72 -0.31 7.92
N LYS A 228 21.25 -0.05 6.70
CA LYS A 228 20.66 1.25 6.34
C LYS A 228 19.31 1.47 7.02
N ALA A 229 18.51 0.41 7.20
CA ALA A 229 17.28 0.48 7.96
C ALA A 229 17.55 0.91 9.41
N ALA A 230 18.54 0.31 10.07
CA ALA A 230 18.94 0.68 11.43
C ALA A 230 19.42 2.14 11.52
N GLU A 231 20.19 2.61 10.54
CA GLU A 231 20.62 4.01 10.44
C GLU A 231 19.43 4.97 10.32
N ILE A 232 18.47 4.66 9.45
CA ILE A 232 17.25 5.47 9.26
C ILE A 232 16.35 5.44 10.49
N GLU A 233 16.22 4.29 11.16
CA GLU A 233 15.47 4.18 12.42
C GLU A 233 16.13 5.00 13.54
N ALA A 234 17.45 4.97 13.65
CA ALA A 234 18.21 5.79 14.59
C ALA A 234 18.04 7.29 14.29
N PHE A 235 18.03 7.68 13.01
CA PHE A 235 17.68 9.04 12.59
C PHE A 235 16.27 9.44 13.07
N CYS A 236 15.26 8.59 12.86
CA CYS A 236 13.91 8.87 13.37
C CYS A 236 13.89 9.03 14.90
N GLN A 237 14.64 8.19 15.64
CA GLN A 237 14.73 8.26 17.09
C GLN A 237 15.46 9.52 17.59
N LYS A 238 16.51 9.98 16.88
CA LYS A 238 17.27 11.18 17.21
C LYS A 238 16.38 12.43 17.28
N TYR A 239 15.42 12.54 16.38
CA TYR A 239 14.55 13.72 16.24
C TYR A 239 13.22 13.63 17.00
N VAL A 240 13.06 12.65 17.89
CA VAL A 240 11.96 12.62 18.87
C VAL A 240 12.49 12.79 20.29
N PRO A 241 11.68 13.32 21.25
CA PRO A 241 12.09 13.35 22.65
C PRO A 241 12.45 11.95 23.15
N LYS A 242 13.55 11.80 23.91
CA LYS A 242 14.03 10.48 24.39
C LYS A 242 12.94 9.63 25.05
N ARG A 243 12.04 10.24 25.82
CA ARG A 243 10.89 9.57 26.47
C ARG A 243 9.85 8.98 25.49
N LEU A 244 9.93 9.33 24.21
CA LEU A 244 9.04 8.91 23.12
C LEU A 244 9.80 8.13 22.04
N ALA A 245 11.02 7.65 22.32
CA ALA A 245 11.81 6.87 21.36
C ALA A 245 11.07 5.59 20.90
N GLU A 246 10.28 4.98 21.78
CA GLU A 246 9.45 3.79 21.49
C GLU A 246 8.29 4.03 20.53
N VAL A 247 7.96 5.29 20.23
CA VAL A 247 6.94 5.66 19.24
C VAL A 247 7.54 6.40 18.05
N ALA A 248 8.87 6.45 17.95
CA ALA A 248 9.58 7.18 16.89
C ALA A 248 9.17 6.69 15.49
N LEU A 249 8.94 5.39 15.34
CA LEU A 249 8.54 4.76 14.08
C LEU A 249 7.01 4.66 13.91
N GLY A 250 6.25 5.29 14.82
CA GLY A 250 4.79 5.21 14.86
C GLY A 250 4.27 4.02 15.66
N TYR A 251 2.94 3.88 15.69
CA TYR A 251 2.27 2.81 16.42
C TYR A 251 2.74 1.42 15.97
N GLY A 252 3.05 0.55 16.92
CA GLY A 252 3.57 -0.79 16.66
C GLY A 252 5.01 -0.83 16.13
N GLN A 253 5.76 0.28 16.18
CA GLN A 253 7.13 0.38 15.68
C GLN A 253 7.29 -0.09 14.22
N THR A 254 6.28 0.19 13.42
CA THR A 254 6.15 -0.29 12.04
C THR A 254 7.02 0.49 11.06
N GLY A 255 7.13 1.81 11.22
CA GLY A 255 7.90 2.66 10.30
C GLY A 255 7.30 2.68 8.89
N SER A 256 5.97 2.82 8.81
CA SER A 256 5.24 2.80 7.52
C SER A 256 5.58 4.03 6.68
N LEU A 257 5.80 3.82 5.39
CA LEU A 257 6.16 4.83 4.40
C LEU A 257 5.03 4.98 3.39
N ILE A 258 3.85 5.33 3.88
CA ILE A 258 2.66 5.60 3.07
C ILE A 258 1.86 6.76 3.66
N ALA A 259 1.32 7.63 2.81
CA ALA A 259 0.43 8.72 3.20
C ALA A 259 -0.75 8.79 2.23
N PHE A 260 -1.97 8.91 2.75
CA PHE A 260 -3.17 9.05 1.95
C PHE A 260 -3.60 10.51 1.83
N SER A 261 -4.32 10.84 0.76
CA SER A 261 -4.92 12.17 0.56
C SER A 261 -5.86 12.58 1.69
N HIS A 262 -6.46 11.61 2.40
CA HIS A 262 -7.32 11.85 3.57
C HIS A 262 -6.55 11.92 4.89
N SER A 263 -5.49 11.12 5.07
CA SER A 263 -4.67 11.16 6.29
C SER A 263 -3.36 10.36 6.18
N MET A 264 -2.37 10.74 6.99
CA MET A 264 -1.20 9.90 7.28
C MET A 264 -1.56 8.83 8.34
N PRO A 265 -1.23 7.54 8.15
CA PRO A 265 -1.40 6.53 9.19
C PRO A 265 -0.55 6.82 10.44
N ASN A 266 -1.04 6.45 11.62
CA ASN A 266 -0.28 6.61 12.86
C ASN A 266 0.88 5.59 13.00
N ASN A 267 0.97 4.61 12.11
CA ASN A 267 2.09 3.67 11.96
C ASN A 267 3.28 4.27 11.19
N ALA A 268 3.15 5.48 10.64
CA ALA A 268 4.25 6.19 10.02
C ALA A 268 5.15 6.86 11.08
N PRO A 269 6.45 7.06 10.79
CA PRO A 269 7.37 7.72 11.71
C PRO A 269 6.82 9.04 12.28
N ALA A 270 6.91 9.20 13.60
CA ALA A 270 6.29 10.31 14.31
C ALA A 270 6.86 11.68 13.88
N ILE A 271 8.09 11.71 13.38
CA ILE A 271 8.75 12.91 12.84
C ILE A 271 7.97 13.56 11.69
N PHE A 272 7.07 12.82 11.03
CA PHE A 272 6.24 13.31 9.94
C PHE A 272 5.00 14.09 10.40
N TRP A 273 4.40 13.72 11.53
CA TRP A 273 3.04 14.19 11.87
C TRP A 273 2.86 14.67 13.31
N THR A 274 3.77 14.31 14.20
CA THR A 274 3.74 14.74 15.60
C THR A 274 4.52 16.03 15.77
N LYS A 275 3.89 17.01 16.41
CA LYS A 275 4.56 18.24 16.82
C LYS A 275 5.41 17.99 18.07
N PHE A 276 6.70 18.30 17.99
CA PHE A 276 7.62 18.18 19.11
C PHE A 276 8.27 19.53 19.41
N LYS A 277 7.95 20.15 20.56
CA LYS A 277 8.47 21.48 20.95
C LYS A 277 8.37 22.49 19.78
N ARG A 278 9.50 23.06 19.33
CA ARG A 278 9.62 24.03 18.22
C ARG A 278 9.72 23.36 16.83
N SER A 279 9.56 22.04 16.74
CA SER A 279 9.66 21.31 15.49
C SER A 279 8.27 21.12 14.89
N GLU A 280 8.03 21.83 13.79
CA GLU A 280 6.79 21.68 13.03
C GLU A 280 6.88 20.41 12.16
N PRO A 281 5.87 19.52 12.23
CA PRO A 281 5.83 18.32 11.40
C PRO A 281 5.42 18.65 9.97
N LEU A 282 5.73 17.75 9.04
CA LEU A 282 5.35 17.89 7.63
C LEU A 282 3.82 17.83 7.47
N PHE A 283 3.19 16.89 8.16
CA PHE A 283 1.77 16.57 8.15
C PHE A 283 1.15 16.76 9.55
N PRO A 284 1.00 18.00 10.04
CA PRO A 284 0.49 18.25 11.39
C PRO A 284 -0.85 17.59 11.60
N SER A 285 -1.00 16.92 12.74
CA SER A 285 -2.22 16.17 13.07
C SER A 285 -2.61 15.14 12.01
N ARG A 286 -1.61 14.65 11.24
CA ARG A 286 -1.76 13.69 10.13
C ARG A 286 -2.54 14.23 8.92
N VAL A 287 -2.72 15.55 8.82
CA VAL A 287 -3.37 16.21 7.69
C VAL A 287 -2.39 16.31 6.52
N THR A 288 -2.81 15.86 5.34
CA THR A 288 -1.98 15.81 4.14
C THR A 288 -2.30 16.89 3.10
N VAL A 289 -3.39 17.65 3.30
CA VAL A 289 -3.90 18.67 2.36
C VAL A 289 -2.85 19.72 2.02
N ASP A 290 -2.15 20.25 3.02
CA ASP A 290 -1.22 21.37 2.87
C ASP A 290 0.09 21.05 2.15
N VAL A 291 0.38 19.76 1.86
CA VAL A 291 1.64 19.32 1.24
C VAL A 291 1.42 18.82 -0.19
N GLY A 292 0.33 19.27 -0.82
CA GLY A 292 -0.02 18.93 -2.19
C GLY A 292 -1.02 17.77 -2.32
N SER A 293 -2.04 17.70 -1.44
CA SER A 293 -3.22 16.88 -1.72
C SER A 293 -4.20 17.64 -2.62
N PRO A 294 -4.76 17.04 -3.70
CA PRO A 294 -4.55 15.67 -4.11
C PRO A 294 -3.12 15.47 -4.60
N PHE A 295 -2.46 14.42 -4.09
CA PHE A 295 -1.12 14.07 -4.56
C PHE A 295 -1.22 13.86 -6.06
N PRO A 296 -0.37 14.52 -6.88
CA PRO A 296 -0.35 14.23 -8.30
C PRO A 296 -0.16 12.72 -8.43
N LEU A 297 -0.93 12.07 -9.31
CA LEU A 297 -0.81 10.65 -9.57
C LEU A 297 0.68 10.32 -9.64
N ALA A 298 1.13 9.39 -8.80
CA ALA A 298 2.51 8.92 -8.79
C ALA A 298 2.80 8.04 -10.01
N ILE A 299 2.33 8.48 -11.18
CA ILE A 299 2.59 7.93 -12.50
C ILE A 299 3.55 8.93 -13.12
N GLY A 300 4.82 8.59 -13.10
CA GLY A 300 5.86 9.46 -13.60
C GLY A 300 7.24 8.87 -13.37
N SER A 301 8.09 9.04 -14.39
CA SER A 301 9.47 8.56 -14.46
C SER A 301 10.32 8.90 -13.23
N VAL A 302 9.98 9.95 -12.47
CA VAL A 302 10.73 10.39 -11.28
C VAL A 302 10.54 9.47 -10.07
N ALA A 303 9.30 9.08 -9.74
CA ALA A 303 9.05 8.17 -8.61
C ALA A 303 9.57 6.76 -8.91
N GLU A 304 9.38 6.34 -10.16
CA GLU A 304 9.94 5.11 -10.72
C GLU A 304 11.47 5.12 -10.70
N LYS A 305 12.11 6.24 -11.07
CA LYS A 305 13.56 6.42 -10.97
C LYS A 305 14.04 6.37 -9.53
N ALA A 306 13.40 7.06 -8.59
CA ALA A 306 13.79 7.02 -7.17
C ALA A 306 13.68 5.61 -6.58
N ARG A 307 12.63 4.85 -6.95
CA ARG A 307 12.46 3.45 -6.56
C ARG A 307 13.52 2.55 -7.19
N LEU A 308 13.84 2.78 -8.47
CA LEU A 308 14.91 2.07 -9.17
C LEU A 308 16.27 2.34 -8.50
N GLU A 309 16.60 3.60 -8.22
CA GLU A 309 17.85 3.99 -7.54
C GLU A 309 17.95 3.34 -6.16
N ALA A 310 16.87 3.33 -5.39
CA ALA A 310 16.83 2.64 -4.09
C ALA A 310 16.97 1.11 -4.21
N ALA A 311 16.41 0.51 -5.27
CA ALA A 311 16.50 -0.92 -5.52
C ALA A 311 17.88 -1.36 -6.04
N VAL A 312 18.53 -0.54 -6.86
CA VAL A 312 19.84 -0.81 -7.47
C VAL A 312 21.00 -0.33 -6.58
N GLY A 313 20.75 0.62 -5.67
CA GLY A 313 21.78 1.18 -4.79
C GLY A 313 22.73 2.17 -5.47
N LEU A 314 22.36 2.71 -6.64
CA LEU A 314 23.15 3.68 -7.40
C LEU A 314 22.39 4.99 -7.53
N GLN A 315 22.99 6.09 -7.05
CA GLN A 315 22.53 7.45 -7.38
C GLN A 315 22.93 7.74 -8.82
N SER A 316 22.03 7.55 -9.78
CA SER A 316 22.36 7.81 -11.17
C SER A 316 22.17 9.29 -11.49
N THR A 317 23.29 10.02 -11.52
CA THR A 317 23.37 11.39 -12.08
C THR A 317 23.15 11.42 -13.59
N SER A 318 23.06 10.24 -14.25
CA SER A 318 22.88 10.08 -15.69
C SER A 318 21.59 9.33 -16.04
N GLU A 319 21.10 9.50 -17.26
CA GLU A 319 19.98 8.69 -17.75
C GLU A 319 20.42 7.24 -17.99
N PRO A 320 19.63 6.25 -17.55
CA PRO A 320 19.97 4.85 -17.78
C PRO A 320 20.00 4.53 -19.27
N ALA A 321 20.88 3.60 -19.67
CA ALA A 321 21.00 3.16 -21.06
C ALA A 321 19.77 2.41 -21.61
N GLN A 322 18.79 2.10 -20.75
CA GLN A 322 17.52 1.46 -21.11
C GLN A 322 16.36 2.24 -20.48
N PRO A 323 15.16 2.26 -21.10
CA PRO A 323 13.99 2.94 -20.54
C PRO A 323 13.64 2.40 -19.14
N ILE A 324 13.38 3.31 -18.20
CA ILE A 324 12.81 2.95 -16.91
C ILE A 324 11.35 2.56 -17.13
N THR A 325 11.06 1.31 -16.84
CA THR A 325 9.72 0.68 -16.91
C THR A 325 9.45 -0.08 -15.63
N ILE A 326 8.18 -0.38 -15.33
CA ILE A 326 7.80 -1.19 -14.17
C ILE A 326 8.56 -2.54 -14.17
N GLU A 327 8.70 -3.18 -15.33
CA GLU A 327 9.43 -4.43 -15.49
C GLU A 327 10.90 -4.30 -15.08
N THR A 328 11.58 -3.24 -15.51
CA THR A 328 12.98 -3.01 -15.14
C THR A 328 13.16 -2.67 -13.65
N ILE A 329 12.20 -1.99 -13.03
CA ILE A 329 12.22 -1.68 -11.59
C ILE A 329 11.99 -2.97 -10.78
N VAL A 330 11.02 -3.80 -11.20
CA VAL A 330 10.76 -5.10 -10.60
C VAL A 330 11.97 -6.02 -10.76
N LEU A 331 12.59 -6.07 -11.96
CA LEU A 331 13.81 -6.83 -12.21
C LEU A 331 14.94 -6.39 -11.27
N ALA A 332 15.14 -5.09 -11.08
CA ALA A 332 16.13 -4.56 -10.16
C ALA A 332 15.86 -4.97 -8.71
N ALA A 333 14.60 -4.97 -8.28
CA ALA A 333 14.24 -5.41 -6.95
C ALA A 333 14.56 -6.90 -6.72
N LEU A 334 14.51 -7.76 -7.74
CA LEU A 334 14.79 -9.20 -7.57
C LEU A 334 16.23 -9.53 -7.15
N GLN A 335 17.16 -8.56 -7.18
CA GLN A 335 18.50 -8.70 -6.60
C GLN A 335 18.46 -9.03 -5.11
N ARG A 336 17.45 -8.52 -4.39
CA ARG A 336 17.27 -8.76 -2.96
C ARG A 336 16.09 -9.70 -2.71
N GLY A 337 16.32 -10.72 -1.89
CA GLY A 337 15.25 -11.59 -1.38
C GLY A 337 14.45 -10.92 -0.25
N PRO A 338 13.24 -11.42 0.08
CA PRO A 338 12.48 -12.46 -0.63
C PRO A 338 11.95 -11.97 -1.99
N ARG A 339 11.80 -12.89 -2.96
CA ARG A 339 11.41 -12.60 -4.37
C ARG A 339 9.93 -12.88 -4.67
N LEU A 340 9.11 -12.88 -3.61
CA LEU A 340 7.66 -13.00 -3.71
C LEU A 340 7.04 -11.67 -4.15
N PRO A 341 5.92 -11.67 -4.89
CA PRO A 341 5.24 -10.44 -5.32
C PRO A 341 4.98 -9.45 -4.17
N GLU A 342 4.58 -9.95 -3.00
CA GLU A 342 4.31 -9.16 -1.80
C GLU A 342 5.56 -8.47 -1.28
N ALA A 343 6.68 -9.18 -1.24
CA ALA A 343 7.96 -8.62 -0.81
C ALA A 343 8.47 -7.57 -1.80
N ILE A 344 8.21 -7.74 -3.09
CA ILE A 344 8.58 -6.77 -4.14
C ILE A 344 7.68 -5.53 -4.04
N SER A 345 6.37 -5.72 -3.91
CA SER A 345 5.39 -4.64 -3.71
C SER A 345 5.74 -3.83 -2.46
N GLY A 346 6.07 -4.47 -1.33
CA GLY A 346 6.48 -3.78 -0.11
C GLY A 346 7.78 -3.00 -0.27
N ARG A 347 8.71 -3.48 -1.09
CA ARG A 347 9.97 -2.77 -1.35
C ARG A 347 9.81 -1.57 -2.27
N LEU A 348 8.90 -1.66 -3.23
CA LEU A 348 8.76 -0.67 -4.29
C LEU A 348 7.56 0.26 -4.09
N GLY A 349 6.57 -0.10 -3.27
CA GLY A 349 5.29 0.59 -3.17
C GLY A 349 4.49 0.58 -4.47
N LEU A 350 4.60 -0.51 -5.24
CA LEU A 350 3.85 -0.77 -6.48
C LEU A 350 2.62 -1.64 -6.20
N ASN A 351 1.58 -1.50 -7.04
CA ASN A 351 0.41 -2.36 -6.97
C ASN A 351 0.82 -3.83 -7.19
N LEU A 352 0.21 -4.74 -6.43
CA LEU A 352 0.46 -6.17 -6.58
C LEU A 352 0.12 -6.68 -7.98
N LEU A 353 -0.86 -6.08 -8.66
CA LEU A 353 -1.18 -6.42 -10.04
C LEU A 353 -0.04 -6.08 -10.99
N ASP A 354 0.42 -4.83 -10.95
CA ASP A 354 1.54 -4.37 -11.77
C ASP A 354 2.79 -5.23 -11.54
N VAL A 355 3.06 -5.60 -10.27
CA VAL A 355 4.17 -6.48 -9.91
C VAL A 355 3.99 -7.87 -10.51
N ASN A 356 2.79 -8.46 -10.41
CA ASN A 356 2.52 -9.78 -10.96
C ASN A 356 2.61 -9.78 -12.49
N GLU A 357 2.03 -8.79 -13.17
CA GLU A 357 2.12 -8.63 -14.61
C GLU A 357 3.57 -8.44 -15.06
N ALA A 358 4.35 -7.63 -14.35
CA ALA A 358 5.77 -7.46 -14.63
C ALA A 358 6.55 -8.78 -14.44
N LEU A 359 6.29 -9.54 -13.38
CA LEU A 359 6.93 -10.85 -13.17
C LEU A 359 6.59 -11.85 -14.28
N LEU A 360 5.34 -11.87 -14.75
CA LEU A 360 4.94 -12.70 -15.89
C LEU A 360 5.73 -12.32 -17.14
N LYS A 361 5.76 -11.04 -17.51
CA LYS A 361 6.53 -10.55 -18.67
C LYS A 361 8.02 -10.86 -18.56
N LEU A 362 8.63 -10.67 -17.38
CA LEU A 362 10.03 -10.97 -17.15
C LEU A 362 10.35 -12.46 -17.31
N ARG A 363 9.40 -13.34 -16.96
CA ARG A 363 9.52 -14.78 -17.15
C ARG A 363 9.39 -15.16 -18.62
N ASP A 364 8.44 -14.56 -19.34
CA ASP A 364 8.28 -14.76 -20.79
C ASP A 364 9.54 -14.32 -21.56
N LEU A 365 10.19 -13.25 -21.12
CA LEU A 365 11.46 -12.78 -21.66
C LEU A 365 12.67 -13.66 -21.26
N SER A 366 12.46 -14.65 -20.39
CA SER A 366 13.51 -15.48 -19.77
C SER A 366 14.58 -14.67 -19.03
N TRP A 367 14.21 -13.51 -18.49
CA TRP A 367 15.09 -12.71 -17.63
C TRP A 367 15.06 -13.19 -16.19
N ILE A 368 13.99 -13.89 -15.83
CA ILE A 368 13.83 -14.58 -14.55
C ILE A 368 13.34 -16.01 -14.76
N ASP A 369 13.62 -16.90 -13.81
CA ASP A 369 13.13 -18.27 -13.80
C ASP A 369 11.73 -18.43 -13.14
N GLY A 370 11.25 -19.66 -13.03
CA GLY A 370 9.97 -19.98 -12.39
C GLY A 370 9.92 -19.66 -10.88
N HIS A 371 11.07 -19.49 -10.24
CA HIS A 371 11.22 -19.10 -8.83
C HIS A 371 11.56 -17.60 -8.67
N ASN A 372 11.36 -16.81 -9.73
CA ASN A 372 11.67 -15.39 -9.82
C ASN A 372 13.16 -15.05 -9.60
N GLN A 373 14.08 -15.98 -9.86
CA GLN A 373 15.52 -15.72 -9.78
C GLN A 373 16.04 -15.16 -11.10
N LEU A 374 17.03 -14.26 -11.03
CA LEU A 374 17.66 -13.68 -12.22
C LEU A 374 18.42 -14.76 -13.02
N THR A 375 18.11 -14.87 -14.31
CA THR A 375 18.91 -15.64 -15.27
C THR A 375 20.15 -14.84 -15.67
N ASP A 376 21.09 -15.45 -16.41
CA ASP A 376 22.25 -14.73 -16.95
C ASP A 376 21.83 -13.57 -17.85
N ARG A 377 20.78 -13.76 -18.65
CA ARG A 377 20.21 -12.70 -19.48
C ARG A 377 19.65 -11.56 -18.63
N GLY A 378 18.93 -11.88 -17.56
CA GLY A 378 18.41 -10.87 -16.62
C GLY A 378 19.53 -10.07 -15.94
N ARG A 379 20.63 -10.74 -15.53
CA ARG A 379 21.81 -10.07 -14.95
C ARG A 379 22.47 -9.11 -15.94
N ILE A 380 22.58 -9.49 -17.22
CA ILE A 380 23.14 -8.61 -18.26
C ILE A 380 22.28 -7.36 -18.45
N VAL A 381 20.95 -7.52 -18.52
CA VAL A 381 20.02 -6.38 -18.66
C VAL A 381 20.15 -5.44 -17.46
N LEU A 382 20.18 -6.01 -16.25
CA LEU A 382 20.32 -5.25 -15.03
C LEU A 382 21.67 -4.52 -14.94
N HIS A 383 22.76 -5.16 -15.34
CA HIS A 383 24.06 -4.52 -15.45
C HIS A 383 24.01 -3.33 -16.43
N ARG A 384 23.32 -3.46 -17.56
CA ARG A 384 23.14 -2.36 -18.52
C ARG A 384 22.27 -1.22 -17.98
N LEU A 385 21.29 -1.51 -17.13
CA LEU A 385 20.49 -0.49 -16.43
C LEU A 385 21.35 0.35 -15.46
N ALA A 386 22.35 -0.27 -14.85
CA ALA A 386 23.30 0.38 -13.94
C ALA A 386 24.37 1.21 -14.66
N LEU A 387 24.58 0.99 -15.97
CA LEU A 387 25.55 1.75 -16.75
C LEU A 387 24.94 3.09 -17.22
N PRO A 388 25.70 4.20 -17.15
CA PRO A 388 25.31 5.45 -17.78
C PRO A 388 25.04 5.24 -19.27
N SER A 389 24.01 5.88 -19.82
CA SER A 389 23.90 6.02 -21.27
C SER A 389 25.10 6.84 -21.77
N ALA A 390 26.15 6.16 -22.22
CA ALA A 390 27.23 6.83 -22.92
C ALA A 390 26.60 7.37 -24.22
N ALA A 391 26.50 8.69 -24.34
CA ALA A 391 26.28 9.30 -25.63
C ALA A 391 27.40 8.77 -26.52
N LYS A 392 27.08 7.85 -27.44
CA LYS A 392 28.00 7.55 -28.54
C LYS A 392 28.18 8.88 -29.24
N LEU A 393 29.29 9.56 -28.96
CA LEU A 393 29.81 10.60 -29.81
C LEU A 393 29.93 9.91 -31.17
N LEU A 394 28.96 10.14 -32.04
CA LEU A 394 29.11 9.81 -33.44
C LEU A 394 30.48 10.39 -33.82
N PRO A 395 31.38 9.62 -34.45
CA PRO A 395 32.66 10.16 -34.87
C PRO A 395 32.34 11.47 -35.58
N LYS A 396 32.93 12.58 -35.10
CA LYS A 396 32.71 13.90 -35.71
C LYS A 396 32.91 13.68 -37.20
N SER A 397 31.82 13.78 -37.96
CA SER A 397 31.92 13.88 -39.40
C SER A 397 32.93 15.00 -39.62
N ARG A 398 34.10 14.67 -40.17
CA ARG A 398 34.97 15.70 -40.71
C ARG A 398 34.11 16.33 -41.79
N ASN A 399 33.48 17.46 -41.46
CA ASN A 399 32.72 18.26 -42.40
C ASN A 399 33.58 18.41 -43.65
N GLY A 400 33.11 17.72 -44.67
CA GLY A 400 33.82 17.30 -45.84
C GLY A 400 32.86 16.35 -46.54
N HIS A 401 31.61 16.80 -46.70
CA HIS A 401 30.73 16.21 -47.69
C HIS A 401 31.53 16.14 -48.99
N TYR A 402 31.85 14.93 -49.43
CA TYR A 402 32.54 14.72 -50.69
C TYR A 402 31.56 15.10 -51.80
N PHE A 403 31.69 16.33 -52.29
CA PHE A 403 31.06 16.77 -53.52
C PHE A 403 32.08 16.59 -54.64
N PRO A 404 31.90 15.60 -55.55
CA PRO A 404 32.82 15.43 -56.67
C PRO A 404 32.79 16.69 -57.54
N LYS A 405 33.94 17.37 -57.65
CA LYS A 405 34.10 18.61 -58.45
C LYS A 405 34.13 18.37 -59.95
N SER A 406 34.19 17.11 -60.37
CA SER A 406 34.03 16.70 -61.76
C SER A 406 33.35 15.34 -61.80
N LEU A 407 32.33 15.24 -62.63
CA LEU A 407 31.82 13.94 -63.07
C LEU A 407 32.82 13.41 -64.10
N ARG A 408 33.15 12.11 -64.01
CA ARG A 408 33.88 11.45 -65.09
C ARG A 408 33.08 11.61 -66.37
N VAL A 409 33.74 12.04 -67.44
CA VAL A 409 33.16 12.05 -68.78
C VAL A 409 32.67 10.63 -69.09
N PRO A 410 31.43 10.46 -69.57
CA PRO A 410 30.94 9.16 -70.02
C PRO A 410 31.93 8.58 -71.02
N ARG A 411 32.29 7.31 -70.87
CA ARG A 411 32.98 6.61 -71.94
C ARG A 411 31.93 6.29 -72.99
N ASP A 412 32.06 6.89 -74.16
CA ASP A 412 31.36 6.40 -75.35
C ASP A 412 32.05 5.10 -75.79
N VAL A 413 31.59 3.95 -75.26
CA VAL A 413 31.60 2.64 -75.93
C VAL A 413 30.45 1.79 -75.40
#